data_AF-X0X1W2-F1
#
_entry.id   AF-X0X1W2-F1
#
_cell.length_a   1.000
_cell.length_b   1.000
_cell.length_c   1.000
_cell.angle_alpha   90.00
_cell.angle_beta   90.00
_cell.angle_gamma   90.00
#
_symmetry.space_group_name_H-M   'P 1'
#
loop_
_entity.id
_entity.type
_entity.pdbx_description
1 polymer ?
#
loop_
_entity_poly.entity_id
_entity_poly.type
_entity_poly.pdbx_seq_one_letter_code
_entity_poly.pdbx_strand_id
1 'polypeptide(L)'
;DDKRADVIINPKTGRQLSGKGKPALTNIKQIKIGIKNERGEDISGEIWINEIHLEGSMIRRGWARRLSAGLELPGWTKFSGSWKMVDANFENLSGRTSASDFESWAGNGSFTKIKILPLSGSFSKSRTKASPLAVREGIQMKRVEGGLTVSESHSGSASLKLGKLPSFTGNYKRGENNYRPDHPFNRQWKDETSREYSGRSGYSLPFSFPHRKFNLFPCSVNGSYKTIDNYRKYARYYGTLDF
;
A
#
# COMPACT_ATOMS: atom_id res chain seq x y z
N ASP A 1 13.44 27.54 -23.11
CA ASP A 1 14.11 27.45 -21.80
C ASP A 1 15.19 26.40 -21.77
N ASP A 2 16.41 26.86 -22.04
CA ASP A 2 17.63 26.08 -22.03
C ASP A 2 18.11 25.89 -20.58
N LYS A 3 17.67 24.80 -19.94
CA LYS A 3 18.17 24.43 -18.61
C LYS A 3 19.59 23.90 -18.77
N ARG A 4 20.56 24.78 -18.52
CA ARG A 4 21.99 24.45 -18.41
C ARG A 4 22.17 23.29 -17.43
N ALA A 5 23.07 22.37 -17.77
CA ALA A 5 23.38 21.24 -16.91
C ALA A 5 24.22 21.72 -15.72
N ASP A 6 23.91 21.25 -14.52
CA ASP A 6 24.71 21.56 -13.33
C ASP A 6 26.05 20.82 -13.43
N VAL A 7 27.16 21.54 -13.30
CA VAL A 7 28.52 21.00 -13.38
C VAL A 7 29.12 20.95 -11.99
N ILE A 8 29.50 19.75 -11.56
CA ILE A 8 30.23 19.51 -10.31
C ILE A 8 31.65 19.05 -10.68
N ILE A 9 32.65 19.79 -10.21
CA ILE A 9 34.06 19.46 -10.42
C ILE A 9 34.56 18.75 -9.17
N ASN A 10 35.08 17.53 -9.32
CA ASN A 10 35.73 16.85 -8.22
C ASN A 10 37.14 17.43 -8.00
N PRO A 11 37.42 18.09 -6.86
CA PRO A 11 38.68 18.80 -6.64
C PRO A 11 39.90 17.88 -6.53
N LYS A 12 39.71 16.58 -6.32
CA LYS A 12 40.80 15.60 -6.15
C LYS A 12 41.17 14.85 -7.43
N THR A 13 40.25 14.73 -8.38
CA THR A 13 40.44 13.90 -9.61
C THR A 13 40.34 14.70 -10.90
N GLY A 14 39.97 15.99 -10.85
CA GLY A 14 39.77 16.82 -12.04
C GLY A 14 38.58 16.41 -12.91
N ARG A 15 37.84 15.36 -12.52
CA ARG A 15 36.67 14.87 -13.26
C ARG A 15 35.51 15.87 -13.18
N GLN A 16 34.94 16.17 -14.33
CA GLN A 16 33.72 16.97 -14.46
C GLN A 16 32.51 16.04 -14.54
N LEU A 17 31.56 16.23 -13.62
CA LEU A 17 30.27 15.56 -13.64
C LEU A 17 29.22 16.58 -14.04
N SER A 18 28.41 16.26 -15.06
CA SER A 18 27.35 17.13 -15.53
C SER A 18 26.04 16.37 -15.65
N GLY A 19 24.96 16.93 -15.12
CA GLY A 19 23.64 16.32 -15.10
C GLY A 19 22.59 17.20 -15.78
N LYS A 20 21.82 16.60 -16.71
CA LYS A 20 20.65 17.26 -17.30
C LYS A 20 19.37 16.55 -16.84
N GLY A 21 18.49 17.29 -16.15
CA GLY A 21 17.22 16.77 -15.65
C GLY A 21 17.36 15.97 -14.34
N LYS A 22 16.44 15.01 -14.12
CA LYS A 22 16.41 14.13 -12.94
C LYS A 22 16.63 12.67 -13.36
N PRO A 23 17.85 12.26 -13.73
CA PRO A 23 18.14 10.88 -14.10
C PRO A 23 17.96 9.94 -12.89
N ALA A 24 17.39 8.76 -13.13
CA ALA A 24 17.25 7.72 -12.11
C ALA A 24 18.31 6.63 -12.33
N LEU A 25 19.17 6.41 -11.33
CA LEU A 25 20.27 5.43 -11.40
C LEU A 25 19.79 3.97 -11.38
N THR A 26 18.54 3.71 -11.01
CA THR A 26 17.93 2.37 -11.05
C THR A 26 17.44 1.93 -12.42
N ASN A 27 17.41 2.83 -13.40
CA ASN A 27 17.00 2.48 -14.76
C ASN A 27 17.97 3.08 -15.78
N ILE A 28 19.19 2.54 -15.80
CA ILE A 28 20.20 2.88 -16.80
C ILE A 28 19.87 2.08 -18.07
N LYS A 29 19.35 2.77 -19.09
CA LYS A 29 19.04 2.14 -20.39
C LYS A 29 20.27 1.96 -21.28
N GLN A 30 21.23 2.87 -21.17
CA GLN A 30 22.40 2.89 -22.04
C GLN A 30 23.55 3.60 -21.35
N ILE A 31 24.75 3.02 -21.49
CA ILE A 31 26.02 3.66 -21.17
C ILE A 31 26.66 4.00 -22.51
N LYS A 32 27.01 5.28 -22.70
CA LYS A 32 27.71 5.76 -23.90
C LYS A 32 29.09 6.24 -23.49
N ILE A 33 30.08 5.83 -24.25
CA ILE A 33 31.47 6.27 -24.10
C ILE A 33 31.85 6.94 -25.41
N GLY A 34 32.48 8.11 -25.30
CA GLY A 34 32.87 8.90 -26.45
C GLY A 34 34.11 9.72 -26.13
N ILE A 35 34.86 10.04 -27.17
CA ILE A 35 36.05 10.88 -27.11
C ILE A 35 35.64 12.27 -27.58
N LYS A 36 35.98 13.30 -26.83
CA LYS A 36 35.80 14.69 -27.23
C LYS A 36 37.18 15.31 -27.41
N ASN A 37 37.47 15.76 -28.62
CA ASN A 37 38.67 16.53 -28.88
C ASN A 37 38.40 18.01 -28.56
N GLU A 38 39.17 18.58 -27.65
CA GLU A 38 39.07 20.00 -27.29
C GLU A 38 40.10 20.86 -28.02
N ARG A 39 41.02 20.23 -28.78
CA ARG A 39 41.98 20.90 -29.67
C ARG A 39 41.53 20.73 -31.12
N GLY A 40 41.76 21.75 -31.94
CA GLY A 40 41.40 21.73 -33.37
C GLY A 40 42.34 20.91 -34.26
N GLU A 41 43.07 19.95 -33.68
CA GLU A 41 44.10 19.16 -34.35
C GLU A 41 43.65 17.70 -34.45
N ASP A 42 44.07 17.01 -35.50
CA ASP A 42 43.74 15.59 -35.69
C ASP A 42 44.43 14.73 -34.63
N ILE A 43 43.64 13.91 -33.92
CA ILE A 43 44.14 12.96 -32.92
C ILE A 43 43.89 11.54 -33.42
N SER A 44 44.95 10.76 -33.55
CA SER A 44 44.91 9.34 -33.90
C SER A 44 45.49 8.46 -32.78
N GLY A 45 44.78 7.40 -32.41
CA GLY A 45 45.24 6.45 -31.40
C GLY A 45 44.18 5.41 -31.06
N GLU A 46 44.57 4.42 -30.27
CA GLU A 46 43.69 3.35 -29.80
C GLU A 46 43.34 3.55 -28.32
N ILE A 47 42.08 3.29 -27.97
CA ILE A 47 41.61 3.32 -26.58
C ILE A 47 41.17 1.92 -26.19
N TRP A 48 41.84 1.37 -25.19
CA TRP A 48 41.53 0.10 -24.57
C TRP A 48 40.78 0.36 -23.27
N ILE A 49 39.57 -0.19 -23.14
CA ILE A 49 38.74 -0.07 -21.94
C ILE A 49 38.59 -1.45 -21.35
N ASN A 50 39.10 -1.62 -20.14
CA ASN A 50 38.92 -2.85 -19.39
C ASN A 50 37.92 -2.62 -18.27
N GLU A 51 36.92 -3.49 -18.24
CA GLU A 51 35.93 -3.70 -17.18
C GLU A 51 35.22 -2.45 -16.64
N ILE A 52 33.89 -2.43 -16.83
CA ILE A 52 33.03 -1.44 -16.18
C ILE A 52 32.30 -2.18 -15.06
N HIS A 53 32.73 -1.96 -13.82
CA HIS A 53 32.05 -2.47 -12.64
C HIS A 53 31.58 -1.34 -11.72
N LEU A 54 30.56 -1.65 -10.92
CA LEU A 54 30.08 -0.77 -9.86
C LEU A 54 30.76 -1.18 -8.56
N GLU A 55 31.44 -0.24 -7.92
CA GLU A 55 32.06 -0.45 -6.61
C GLU A 55 31.24 0.25 -5.50
N GLY A 56 31.19 -0.35 -4.30
CA GLY A 56 30.60 0.28 -3.12
C GLY A 56 29.06 0.25 -3.09
N SER A 57 28.46 -0.93 -3.12
CA SER A 57 27.02 -1.07 -2.86
C SER A 57 26.70 -0.64 -1.43
N MET A 58 25.76 0.31 -1.28
CA MET A 58 25.24 0.67 0.04
C MET A 58 24.39 -0.48 0.57
N ILE A 59 24.92 -1.23 1.54
CA ILE A 59 24.19 -2.31 2.19
C ILE A 59 23.10 -1.69 3.08
N ARG A 60 21.84 -1.89 2.70
CA ARG A 60 20.68 -1.51 3.52
C ARG A 60 20.28 -2.69 4.40
N ARG A 61 20.02 -2.42 5.68
CA ARG A 61 19.49 -3.40 6.63
C ARG A 61 18.07 -2.98 6.99
N GLY A 62 17.09 -3.83 6.69
CA GLY A 62 15.71 -3.67 7.13
C GLY A 62 15.29 -4.82 8.03
N TRP A 63 14.18 -4.64 8.75
CA TRP A 63 13.61 -5.64 9.63
C TRP A 63 12.19 -5.99 9.20
N ALA A 64 11.83 -7.26 9.38
CA ALA A 64 10.47 -7.75 9.22
C ALA A 64 10.11 -8.57 10.45
N ARG A 65 8.98 -8.23 11.09
CA ARG A 65 8.49 -8.89 12.30
C ARG A 65 7.08 -9.40 12.05
N ARG A 66 6.81 -10.62 12.51
CA ARG A 66 5.47 -11.20 12.51
C ARG A 66 5.23 -11.93 13.82
N LEU A 67 4.14 -11.58 14.49
CA LEU A 67 3.61 -12.29 15.63
C LEU A 67 2.25 -12.86 15.26
N SER A 68 1.98 -14.10 15.63
CA SER A 68 0.68 -14.74 15.42
C SER A 68 0.38 -15.60 16.63
N ALA A 69 -0.80 -15.40 17.21
CA ALA A 69 -1.28 -16.11 18.39
C ALA A 69 -2.70 -16.62 18.10
N GLY A 70 -2.98 -17.85 18.51
CA GLY A 70 -4.29 -18.47 18.33
C GLY A 70 -4.64 -19.28 19.57
N LEU A 71 -5.86 -19.10 20.05
CA LEU A 71 -6.44 -19.86 21.16
C LEU A 71 -7.73 -20.50 20.65
N GLU A 72 -7.83 -21.81 20.76
CA GLU A 72 -9.04 -22.55 20.39
C GLU A 72 -9.48 -23.40 21.58
N LEU A 73 -10.71 -23.15 22.02
CA LEU A 73 -11.45 -23.97 22.97
C LEU A 73 -12.55 -24.69 22.17
N PRO A 74 -12.35 -25.97 21.80
CA PRO A 74 -13.27 -26.71 20.93
C PRO A 74 -14.72 -26.60 21.39
N GLY A 75 -15.60 -26.19 20.48
CA GLY A 75 -17.02 -25.99 20.74
C GLY A 75 -17.38 -24.72 21.50
N TRP A 76 -16.45 -24.08 22.22
CA TRP A 76 -16.69 -22.86 23.02
C TRP A 76 -16.30 -21.59 22.28
N THR A 77 -15.00 -21.40 22.05
CA THR A 77 -14.48 -20.16 21.50
C THR A 77 -13.27 -20.41 20.62
N LYS A 78 -13.07 -19.54 19.63
CA LYS A 78 -11.83 -19.47 18.86
C LYS A 78 -11.42 -18.02 18.78
N PHE A 79 -10.19 -17.72 19.14
CA PHE A 79 -9.58 -16.42 19.00
C PHE A 79 -8.28 -16.56 18.22
N SER A 80 -8.07 -15.69 17.26
CA SER A 80 -6.78 -15.56 16.58
C SER A 80 -6.40 -14.11 16.45
N GLY A 81 -5.13 -13.82 16.63
CA GLY A 81 -4.53 -12.51 16.49
C GLY A 81 -3.25 -12.62 15.67
N SER A 82 -3.03 -11.66 14.79
CA SER A 82 -1.82 -11.56 14.00
C SER A 82 -1.38 -10.11 13.88
N TRP A 83 -0.08 -9.89 14.02
CA TRP A 83 0.56 -8.60 13.88
C TRP A 83 1.77 -8.77 12.96
N LYS A 84 1.93 -7.87 12.01
CA LYS A 84 3.03 -7.89 11.04
C LYS A 84 3.52 -6.48 10.80
N MET A 85 4.83 -6.31 10.81
CA MET A 85 5.53 -5.08 10.43
C MET A 85 6.66 -5.42 9.45
N VAL A 86 6.80 -4.63 8.39
CA VAL A 86 7.86 -4.73 7.40
C VAL A 86 8.38 -3.33 7.11
N ASP A 87 9.68 -3.13 7.31
CA ASP A 87 10.41 -1.90 6.98
C ASP A 87 10.62 -1.79 5.46
N ALA A 88 10.56 -0.58 4.90
CA ALA A 88 10.84 -0.32 3.50
C ALA A 88 12.26 -0.76 3.07
N ASN A 89 13.22 -0.80 3.98
CA ASN A 89 14.58 -1.26 3.68
C ASN A 89 14.73 -2.79 3.75
N PHE A 90 13.65 -3.54 4.01
CA PHE A 90 13.69 -5.00 4.03
C PHE A 90 13.66 -5.55 2.61
N GLU A 91 14.70 -6.31 2.27
CA GLU A 91 14.83 -7.01 1.00
C GLU A 91 14.53 -8.50 1.21
N ASN A 92 13.65 -9.06 0.38
CA ASN A 92 13.44 -10.49 0.34
C ASN A 92 14.46 -11.15 -0.61
N LEU A 93 14.63 -12.48 -0.55
CA LEU A 93 15.57 -13.20 -1.42
C LEU A 93 15.26 -13.03 -2.93
N SER A 94 14.05 -12.59 -3.29
CA SER A 94 13.70 -12.22 -4.67
C SER A 94 14.17 -10.83 -5.10
N GLY A 95 14.94 -10.11 -4.27
CA GLY A 95 15.51 -8.80 -4.59
C GLY A 95 14.48 -7.67 -4.73
N ARG A 96 13.24 -7.87 -4.25
CA ARG A 96 12.18 -6.86 -4.36
C ARG A 96 12.15 -6.04 -3.09
N THR A 97 12.81 -4.89 -3.10
CA THR A 97 12.73 -3.89 -2.05
C THR A 97 11.32 -3.28 -2.06
N SER A 98 10.62 -3.35 -0.93
CA SER A 98 9.32 -2.70 -0.79
C SER A 98 9.55 -1.24 -0.49
N ALA A 99 9.18 -0.35 -1.41
CA ALA A 99 9.35 1.10 -1.28
C ALA A 99 8.54 1.78 -0.15
N SER A 100 7.88 1.00 0.71
CA SER A 100 6.92 1.45 1.71
C SER A 100 6.99 0.60 2.97
N ASP A 101 6.83 1.25 4.12
CA ASP A 101 6.62 0.57 5.39
C ASP A 101 5.21 -0.03 5.42
N PHE A 102 5.12 -1.28 5.83
CA PHE A 102 3.86 -2.01 5.92
C PHE A 102 3.62 -2.50 7.33
N GLU A 103 2.46 -2.14 7.89
CA GLU A 103 1.99 -2.62 9.19
C GLU A 103 0.59 -3.21 9.04
N SER A 104 0.35 -4.36 9.67
CA SER A 104 -0.98 -4.96 9.71
C SER A 104 -1.27 -5.63 11.04
N TRP A 105 -2.49 -5.45 11.52
CA TRP A 105 -3.10 -6.14 12.62
C TRP A 105 -4.34 -6.86 12.11
N ALA A 106 -4.54 -8.12 12.49
CA ALA A 106 -5.80 -8.81 12.27
C ALA A 106 -6.16 -9.65 13.50
N GLY A 107 -7.41 -9.59 13.91
CA GLY A 107 -7.96 -10.36 15.01
C GLY A 107 -9.29 -10.98 14.60
N ASN A 108 -9.51 -12.23 14.95
CA ASN A 108 -10.77 -12.93 14.73
C ASN A 108 -11.20 -13.57 16.04
N GLY A 109 -12.50 -13.54 16.31
CA GLY A 109 -13.11 -14.13 17.49
C GLY A 109 -14.42 -14.81 17.13
N SER A 110 -14.65 -16.02 17.62
CA SER A 110 -15.93 -16.70 17.50
C SER A 110 -16.30 -17.37 18.82
N PHE A 111 -17.55 -17.21 19.24
CA PHE A 111 -18.14 -17.84 20.41
C PHE A 111 -19.29 -18.72 19.93
N THR A 112 -19.17 -20.05 20.11
CA THR A 112 -20.08 -21.04 19.50
C THR A 112 -20.94 -21.80 20.51
N LYS A 113 -20.58 -21.87 21.80
CA LYS A 113 -21.34 -22.66 22.81
C LYS A 113 -22.38 -21.87 23.61
N ILE A 114 -22.51 -20.57 23.41
CA ILE A 114 -23.56 -19.80 24.09
C ILE A 114 -24.88 -20.22 23.43
N LYS A 115 -25.67 -21.05 24.12
CA LYS A 115 -26.95 -21.63 23.64
C LYS A 115 -27.92 -20.58 23.07
N ILE A 116 -27.76 -19.31 23.46
CA ILE A 116 -28.67 -18.24 23.11
C ILE A 116 -28.19 -17.44 21.89
N LEU A 117 -26.87 -17.22 21.68
CA LEU A 117 -26.35 -16.49 20.50
C LEU A 117 -24.92 -16.93 20.14
N PRO A 118 -24.69 -17.70 19.06
CA PRO A 118 -23.36 -17.80 18.48
C PRO A 118 -23.01 -16.48 17.78
N LEU A 119 -21.99 -15.82 18.30
CA LEU A 119 -21.46 -14.55 17.80
C LEU A 119 -20.07 -14.80 17.24
N SER A 120 -19.84 -14.38 16.00
CA SER A 120 -18.48 -14.30 15.45
C SER A 120 -18.21 -12.90 14.94
N GLY A 121 -16.96 -12.49 15.04
CA GLY A 121 -16.52 -11.23 14.50
C GLY A 121 -15.05 -11.26 14.11
N SER A 122 -14.71 -10.36 13.20
CA SER A 122 -13.33 -10.15 12.78
C SER A 122 -13.04 -8.66 12.75
N PHE A 123 -11.80 -8.31 13.04
CA PHE A 123 -11.27 -6.97 12.91
C PHE A 123 -9.93 -7.05 12.18
N SER A 124 -9.71 -6.18 11.21
CA SER A 124 -8.41 -6.00 10.60
C SER A 124 -8.09 -4.53 10.43
N LYS A 125 -6.82 -4.20 10.63
CA LYS A 125 -6.23 -2.89 10.40
C LYS A 125 -4.97 -3.08 9.57
N SER A 126 -4.82 -2.36 8.47
CA SER A 126 -3.59 -2.33 7.70
C SER A 126 -3.20 -0.89 7.43
N ARG A 127 -1.93 -0.58 7.58
CA ARG A 127 -1.34 0.72 7.34
C ARG A 127 -0.15 0.56 6.41
N THR A 128 -0.11 1.36 5.36
CA THR A 128 1.03 1.45 4.45
C THR A 128 1.49 2.89 4.42
N LYS A 129 2.77 3.11 4.70
CA LYS A 129 3.41 4.42 4.55
C LYS A 129 4.43 4.33 3.43
N ALA A 130 4.23 5.08 2.34
CA ALA A 130 5.25 5.21 1.32
C ALA A 130 6.43 6.03 1.85
N SER A 131 7.66 5.51 1.76
CA SER A 131 8.86 6.21 2.22
C SER A 131 9.36 7.16 1.12
N PRO A 132 9.65 8.45 1.40
CA PRO A 132 10.10 9.42 0.38
C PRO A 132 11.41 9.01 -0.29
N LEU A 133 12.25 8.27 0.44
CA LEU A 133 13.54 7.78 -0.03
C LEU A 133 13.43 6.76 -1.17
N ALA A 134 12.31 6.04 -1.27
CA ALA A 134 12.13 5.06 -2.34
C ALA A 134 11.70 5.69 -3.68
N VAL A 135 11.20 6.93 -3.65
CA VAL A 135 10.95 7.74 -4.86
C VAL A 135 12.27 8.29 -5.43
N ARG A 136 13.23 8.65 -4.56
CA ARG A 136 14.56 9.13 -4.96
C ARG A 136 15.38 8.08 -5.71
N GLU A 137 15.21 6.81 -5.35
CA GLU A 137 15.95 5.69 -5.94
C GLU A 137 15.22 5.03 -7.12
N GLY A 138 14.16 5.61 -7.70
CA GLY A 138 13.55 5.10 -8.94
C GLY A 138 13.04 3.65 -8.94
N ILE A 139 12.86 3.04 -7.77
CA ILE A 139 12.13 1.78 -7.61
C ILE A 139 10.70 2.05 -8.07
N GLN A 140 10.19 1.24 -9.02
CA GLN A 140 8.87 1.43 -9.61
C GLN A 140 7.77 1.39 -8.55
N MET A 141 7.43 2.56 -8.04
CA MET A 141 6.14 2.82 -7.41
C MET A 141 5.16 3.19 -8.51
N LYS A 142 3.92 2.72 -8.37
CA LYS A 142 2.75 3.33 -9.01
C LYS A 142 2.94 4.85 -8.92
N ARG A 143 3.04 5.54 -10.05
CA ARG A 143 3.37 6.97 -10.19
C ARG A 143 2.65 7.81 -9.12
N VAL A 144 3.29 7.99 -7.97
CA VAL A 144 2.91 8.90 -6.91
C VAL A 144 3.92 10.01 -7.08
N GLU A 145 3.44 11.11 -7.65
CA GLU A 145 4.16 12.38 -7.68
C GLU A 145 4.72 12.64 -6.27
N GLY A 146 6.04 12.83 -6.14
CA GLY A 146 6.79 12.77 -4.88
C GLY A 146 6.02 13.25 -3.64
N GLY A 147 5.60 12.30 -2.81
CA GLY A 147 4.80 12.59 -1.62
C GLY A 147 4.58 11.37 -0.74
N LEU A 148 4.49 11.62 0.56
CA LEU A 148 4.12 10.65 1.57
C LEU A 148 2.66 10.26 1.35
N THR A 149 2.41 9.01 0.95
CA THR A 149 1.06 8.42 0.91
C THR A 149 0.91 7.51 2.11
N VAL A 150 -0.03 7.83 2.99
CA VAL A 150 -0.41 7.00 4.14
C VAL A 150 -1.78 6.41 3.85
N SER A 151 -1.82 5.12 3.56
CA SER A 151 -3.05 4.37 3.37
C SER A 151 -3.34 3.59 4.64
N GLU A 152 -4.54 3.72 5.19
CA GLU A 152 -5.00 3.03 6.39
C GLU A 152 -6.35 2.38 6.11
N SER A 153 -6.49 1.11 6.43
CA SER A 153 -7.71 0.34 6.16
C SER A 153 -8.11 -0.38 7.43
N HIS A 154 -9.32 -0.13 7.90
CA HIS A 154 -9.97 -0.82 9.00
C HIS A 154 -11.16 -1.59 8.47
N SER A 155 -11.33 -2.83 8.89
CA SER A 155 -12.57 -3.57 8.65
C SER A 155 -12.98 -4.34 9.89
N GLY A 156 -14.28 -4.38 10.13
CA GLY A 156 -14.91 -5.11 11.20
C GLY A 156 -16.09 -5.89 10.65
N SER A 157 -16.30 -7.12 11.08
CA SER A 157 -17.54 -7.84 10.82
C SER A 157 -18.06 -8.48 12.09
N ALA A 158 -19.36 -8.58 12.22
CA ALA A 158 -20.03 -9.29 13.29
C ALA A 158 -21.22 -10.06 12.71
N SER A 159 -21.36 -11.33 13.07
CA SER A 159 -22.48 -12.16 12.65
C SER A 159 -23.14 -12.86 13.83
N LEU A 160 -24.47 -12.83 13.82
CA LEU A 160 -25.36 -13.44 14.80
C LEU A 160 -26.19 -14.49 14.08
N LYS A 161 -26.06 -15.75 14.49
CA LYS A 161 -26.81 -16.87 13.92
C LYS A 161 -27.74 -17.47 14.96
N LEU A 162 -28.95 -16.97 15.05
CA LEU A 162 -29.96 -17.50 15.96
C LEU A 162 -30.67 -18.68 15.29
N GLY A 163 -30.81 -19.83 15.98
CA GLY A 163 -31.28 -21.09 15.37
C GLY A 163 -32.54 -20.98 14.50
N LYS A 164 -33.73 -20.85 15.12
CA LYS A 164 -35.02 -20.69 14.42
C LYS A 164 -35.41 -19.22 14.18
N LEU A 165 -34.46 -18.29 14.25
CA LEU A 165 -34.70 -16.85 14.18
C LEU A 165 -33.89 -16.25 13.03
N PRO A 166 -34.18 -15.01 12.60
CA PRO A 166 -33.40 -14.35 11.57
C PRO A 166 -31.93 -14.24 11.97
N SER A 167 -31.04 -14.62 11.05
CA SER A 167 -29.62 -14.32 11.15
C SER A 167 -29.37 -12.86 10.80
N PHE A 168 -28.40 -12.23 11.47
CA PHE A 168 -27.98 -10.86 11.18
C PHE A 168 -26.47 -10.82 11.01
N THR A 169 -25.99 -10.11 10.00
CA THR A 169 -24.56 -9.87 9.77
C THR A 169 -24.34 -8.41 9.50
N GLY A 170 -23.48 -7.76 10.27
CA GLY A 170 -23.02 -6.40 10.05
C GLY A 170 -21.56 -6.40 9.61
N ASN A 171 -21.22 -5.58 8.62
CA ASN A 171 -19.84 -5.31 8.24
C ASN A 171 -19.61 -3.80 8.20
N TYR A 172 -18.43 -3.40 8.65
CA TYR A 172 -17.93 -2.05 8.60
C TYR A 172 -16.56 -2.05 7.93
N LYS A 173 -16.34 -1.14 6.98
CA LYS A 173 -15.03 -0.88 6.40
C LYS A 173 -14.76 0.61 6.43
N ARG A 174 -13.53 1.01 6.75
CA ARG A 174 -13.06 2.38 6.65
C ARG A 174 -11.69 2.39 5.98
N GLY A 175 -11.60 3.00 4.82
CA GLY A 175 -10.35 3.29 4.14
C GLY A 175 -10.00 4.76 4.28
N GLU A 176 -8.75 5.07 4.55
CA GLU A 176 -8.21 6.43 4.54
C GLU A 176 -6.96 6.45 3.68
N ASN A 177 -6.84 7.49 2.87
CA ASN A 177 -5.68 7.72 2.05
C ASN A 177 -5.30 9.19 2.13
N ASN A 178 -4.18 9.47 2.79
CA ASN A 178 -3.68 10.81 2.99
C ASN A 178 -2.43 10.99 2.13
N TYR A 179 -2.47 11.97 1.23
CA TYR A 179 -1.37 12.34 0.37
C TYR A 179 -0.82 13.71 0.77
N ARG A 180 0.47 13.74 1.07
CA ARG A 180 1.22 14.97 1.39
C ARG A 180 2.41 15.10 0.44
N PRO A 181 2.48 16.15 -0.39
CA PRO A 181 3.60 16.37 -1.30
C PRO A 181 4.86 16.78 -0.52
N ASP A 182 6.03 16.33 -0.99
CA ASP A 182 7.33 16.59 -0.36
C ASP A 182 8.16 17.69 -1.06
N HIS A 183 7.62 18.31 -2.12
CA HIS A 183 8.29 19.32 -2.92
C HIS A 183 7.64 20.73 -2.83
N PRO A 184 8.45 21.81 -2.91
CA PRO A 184 7.99 23.18 -2.63
C PRO A 184 7.09 23.79 -3.71
N PHE A 185 7.08 23.25 -4.93
CA PHE A 185 6.43 23.88 -6.10
C PHE A 185 4.99 23.41 -6.39
N ASN A 186 4.51 22.33 -5.75
CA ASN A 186 3.13 21.85 -5.94
C ASN A 186 2.56 21.33 -4.61
N ARG A 187 2.04 22.25 -3.79
CA ARG A 187 1.43 21.94 -2.49
C ARG A 187 -0.05 21.58 -2.67
N GLN A 188 -0.30 20.46 -3.34
CA GLN A 188 -1.63 19.83 -3.40
C GLN A 188 -1.71 18.70 -2.39
N TRP A 189 -2.45 18.91 -1.30
CA TRP A 189 -2.80 17.83 -0.40
C TRP A 189 -4.16 17.26 -0.73
N LYS A 190 -4.26 15.95 -0.55
CA LYS A 190 -5.44 15.17 -0.86
C LYS A 190 -5.67 14.19 0.29
N ASP A 191 -6.80 14.36 0.97
CA ASP A 191 -7.27 13.45 2.01
C ASP A 191 -8.54 12.77 1.49
N GLU A 192 -8.52 11.44 1.37
CA GLU A 192 -9.69 10.63 1.00
C GLU A 192 -10.05 9.72 2.16
N THR A 193 -11.31 9.76 2.59
CA THR A 193 -11.88 8.83 3.56
C THR A 193 -13.06 8.13 2.90
N SER A 194 -13.10 6.81 2.98
CA SER A 194 -14.22 6.00 2.53
C SER A 194 -14.71 5.17 3.71
N ARG A 195 -16.02 5.19 3.98
CA ARG A 195 -16.67 4.36 5.00
C ARG A 195 -17.75 3.54 4.31
N GLU A 196 -17.80 2.25 4.60
CA GLU A 196 -18.83 1.35 4.13
C GLU A 196 -19.47 0.68 5.32
N TYR A 197 -20.79 0.81 5.43
CA TYR A 197 -21.60 0.06 6.37
C TYR A 197 -22.51 -0.86 5.57
N SER A 198 -22.51 -2.15 5.89
CA SER A 198 -23.43 -3.09 5.28
C SER A 198 -24.02 -4.00 6.32
N GLY A 199 -25.29 -4.34 6.15
CA GLY A 199 -25.95 -5.33 6.97
C GLY A 199 -26.75 -6.28 6.11
N ARG A 200 -26.87 -7.51 6.58
CA ARG A 200 -27.68 -8.55 5.96
C ARG A 200 -28.51 -9.22 7.04
N SER A 201 -29.79 -9.39 6.78
CA SER A 201 -30.69 -10.21 7.56
C SER A 201 -31.19 -11.35 6.69
N GLY A 202 -31.32 -12.54 7.25
CA GLY A 202 -31.85 -13.69 6.53
C GLY A 202 -32.63 -14.59 7.45
N TYR A 203 -33.85 -14.92 7.05
CA TYR A 203 -34.73 -15.85 7.75
C TYR A 203 -35.19 -16.94 6.80
N SER A 204 -35.03 -18.20 7.20
CA SER A 204 -35.56 -19.35 6.46
C SER A 204 -36.64 -19.99 7.33
N LEU A 205 -37.82 -20.22 6.77
CA LEU A 205 -38.87 -20.92 7.48
C LEU A 205 -38.47 -22.38 7.70
N PRO A 206 -38.61 -22.93 8.91
CA PRO A 206 -38.17 -24.30 9.22
C PRO A 206 -39.12 -25.40 8.69
N PHE A 207 -40.20 -25.04 7.99
CA PHE A 207 -41.22 -25.99 7.51
C PHE A 207 -41.12 -26.18 6.00
N SER A 208 -40.68 -27.36 5.57
CA SER A 208 -40.92 -27.85 4.21
C SER A 208 -42.30 -28.51 4.20
N PHE A 209 -43.29 -27.90 3.53
CA PHE A 209 -44.60 -28.52 3.37
C PHE A 209 -44.45 -29.85 2.60
N PRO A 210 -44.89 -30.99 3.15
CA PRO A 210 -44.68 -32.30 2.55
C PRO A 210 -45.47 -32.54 1.26
N HIS A 211 -46.38 -31.63 0.88
CA HIS A 211 -47.15 -31.70 -0.37
C HIS A 211 -46.76 -30.55 -1.28
N ARG A 212 -45.86 -30.85 -2.22
CA ARG A 212 -45.26 -30.00 -3.26
C ARG A 212 -46.26 -29.41 -4.28
N LYS A 213 -47.56 -29.35 -3.97
CA LYS A 213 -48.63 -28.91 -4.88
C LYS A 213 -49.05 -27.43 -4.71
N PHE A 214 -48.71 -26.78 -3.61
CA PHE A 214 -48.98 -25.35 -3.40
C PHE A 214 -47.70 -24.58 -3.10
N ASN A 215 -47.03 -24.12 -4.16
CA ASN A 215 -45.74 -23.43 -4.13
C ASN A 215 -45.90 -21.91 -3.88
N LEU A 216 -46.84 -21.50 -3.03
CA LEU A 216 -47.32 -20.11 -2.93
C LEU A 216 -46.72 -19.30 -1.77
N PHE A 217 -45.94 -19.90 -0.87
CA PHE A 217 -45.35 -19.19 0.26
C PHE A 217 -43.83 -19.07 0.11
N PRO A 218 -43.24 -17.86 0.29
CA PRO A 218 -41.80 -17.68 0.22
C PRO A 218 -41.10 -18.45 1.35
N CYS A 219 -40.22 -19.37 1.00
CA CYS A 219 -39.51 -20.24 1.96
C CYS A 219 -38.39 -19.51 2.74
N SER A 220 -38.00 -18.31 2.31
CA SER A 220 -36.99 -17.48 2.96
C SER A 220 -37.20 -16.00 2.69
N VAL A 221 -36.92 -15.16 3.68
CA VAL A 221 -36.93 -13.70 3.59
C VAL A 221 -35.52 -13.20 3.85
N ASN A 222 -34.95 -12.47 2.89
CA ASN A 222 -33.62 -11.89 3.00
C ASN A 222 -33.71 -10.37 2.84
N GLY A 223 -33.05 -9.65 3.72
CA GLY A 223 -32.86 -8.20 3.65
C GLY A 223 -31.38 -7.89 3.58
N SER A 224 -31.00 -6.89 2.79
CA SER A 224 -29.64 -6.37 2.80
C SER A 224 -29.66 -4.87 2.67
N TYR A 225 -28.79 -4.21 3.42
CA TYR A 225 -28.51 -2.79 3.26
C TYR A 225 -27.02 -2.60 3.05
N LYS A 226 -26.65 -1.59 2.26
CA LYS A 226 -25.28 -1.13 2.10
C LYS A 226 -25.30 0.37 1.89
N THR A 227 -24.52 1.09 2.66
CA THR A 227 -24.21 2.50 2.43
C THR A 227 -22.70 2.68 2.30
N ILE A 228 -22.30 3.59 1.41
CA ILE A 228 -20.91 3.97 1.21
C ILE A 228 -20.84 5.50 1.30
N ASP A 229 -20.11 5.99 2.28
CA ASP A 229 -19.82 7.39 2.44
C ASP A 229 -18.40 7.66 1.98
N ASN A 230 -18.25 8.51 0.97
CA ASN A 230 -16.95 8.94 0.48
C ASN A 230 -16.77 10.43 0.76
N TYR A 231 -15.69 10.76 1.47
CA TYR A 231 -15.29 12.12 1.75
C TYR A 231 -13.93 12.38 1.11
N ARG A 232 -13.82 13.48 0.35
CA ARG A 232 -12.58 13.90 -0.29
C ARG A 232 -12.34 15.37 0.01
N LYS A 233 -11.15 15.68 0.52
CA LYS A 233 -10.72 17.05 0.78
C LYS A 233 -9.47 17.34 -0.05
N TYR A 234 -9.51 18.45 -0.77
CA TYR A 234 -8.40 18.96 -1.55
C TYR A 234 -8.07 20.36 -1.07
N ALA A 235 -6.79 20.71 -1.02
CA ALA A 235 -6.38 22.10 -1.01
C ALA A 235 -5.12 22.28 -1.85
N ARG A 236 -5.10 23.38 -2.60
CA ARG A 236 -4.04 23.76 -3.53
C ARG A 236 -3.58 25.16 -3.13
N TYR A 237 -2.31 25.29 -2.82
CA TYR A 237 -1.70 26.60 -2.60
C TYR A 237 -1.02 27.04 -3.89
N TYR A 238 -1.45 28.20 -4.40
CA TYR A 238 -0.72 28.93 -5.43
C TYR A 238 0.27 29.83 -4.70
N GLY A 239 1.56 29.62 -4.91
CA GLY A 239 2.55 30.62 -4.49
C GLY A 239 2.51 31.78 -5.46
N THR A 240 2.36 33.00 -4.96
CA THR A 240 2.68 34.21 -5.72
C THR A 240 4.20 34.26 -5.89
N LEU A 241 4.63 34.39 -7.15
CA LEU A 241 6.02 34.71 -7.48
C LEU A 241 6.19 36.20 -7.17
N ASP A 242 6.79 36.52 -6.03
CA ASP A 242 7.39 37.84 -5.82
C ASP A 242 8.70 37.83 -6.62
N PHE A 243 8.71 38.61 -7.70
CA PHE A 243 9.88 38.86 -8.56
C PHE A 243 10.80 39.91 -7.92
#